data_AF-A0A6J7IE79-F1
#
_entry.id   AF-A0A6J7IE79-F1
#
_cell.length_a   1.000
_cell.length_b   1.000
_cell.length_c   1.000
_cell.angle_alpha   90.00
_cell.angle_beta   90.00
_cell.angle_gamma   90.00
#
_symmetry.space_group_name_H-M   'P 1'
#
loop_
_entity.id
_entity.type
_entity.pdbx_description
1 polymer ?
#
loop_
_entity_poly.entity_id
_entity_poly.type
_entity_poly.pdbx_seq_one_letter_code
_entity_poly.pdbx_strand_id
1 'polypeptide(L)'
;MREGVPTLVTLNVMKSTDPIDRELQHLLSAPIEEEATVQEVLTALRNHKALDESREQLHQVAKEARFALGPLPICDATGALMSLCDAVIDRSA
;
A
#
# COMPACT_ATOMS: atom_id res chain seq x y z
N MET A 1 -11.67 5.31 -3.67
CA MET A 1 -12.17 5.02 -5.04
C MET A 1 -13.48 5.76 -5.29
N ARG A 2 -14.53 5.48 -4.50
CA ARG A 2 -15.77 6.27 -4.52
C ARG A 2 -15.56 7.75 -4.16
N GLU A 3 -14.63 8.01 -3.26
CA GLU A 3 -14.26 9.37 -2.84
C GLU A 3 -13.17 10.01 -3.72
N GLY A 4 -12.64 9.29 -4.71
CA GLY A 4 -11.54 9.77 -5.56
C GLY A 4 -10.20 10.04 -4.86
N VAL A 5 -10.04 9.69 -3.58
CA VAL A 5 -8.78 9.89 -2.84
C VAL A 5 -7.72 8.87 -3.29
N PRO A 6 -6.56 9.32 -3.80
CA PRO A 6 -5.47 8.43 -4.17
C PRO A 6 -4.83 7.79 -2.94
N THR A 7 -4.66 6.47 -2.98
CA THR A 7 -3.89 5.68 -2.01
C THR A 7 -2.61 5.14 -2.65
N LEU A 8 -1.71 4.55 -1.84
CA LEU A 8 -0.42 4.08 -2.31
C LEU A 8 -0.50 3.14 -3.53
N VAL A 9 -1.43 2.17 -3.48
CA VAL A 9 -1.66 1.23 -4.59
C VAL A 9 -2.08 1.98 -5.86
N THR A 10 -3.05 2.90 -5.76
CA THR A 10 -3.50 3.66 -6.93
C THR A 10 -2.41 4.59 -7.45
N LEU A 11 -1.58 5.18 -6.58
CA LEU A 11 -0.45 6.01 -7.00
C LEU A 11 0.60 5.21 -7.75
N ASN A 12 0.87 3.96 -7.33
CA ASN A 12 1.80 3.07 -8.02
C ASN A 12 1.24 2.64 -9.39
N VAL A 13 -0.06 2.38 -9.52
CA VAL A 13 -0.71 2.20 -10.83
C VAL A 13 -0.52 3.43 -11.73
N MET A 14 -0.77 4.64 -11.20
CA MET A 14 -0.63 5.89 -11.96
C MET A 14 0.81 6.20 -12.39
N LYS A 15 1.82 5.63 -11.71
CA LYS A 15 3.23 5.74 -12.10
C LYS A 15 3.66 4.75 -13.17
N SER A 16 2.88 3.68 -13.39
CA SER A 16 3.23 2.65 -14.37
C SER A 16 3.27 3.24 -15.77
N THR A 17 4.27 2.83 -16.55
CA THR A 17 4.43 3.18 -17.96
C THR A 17 3.95 2.07 -18.90
N ASP A 18 3.44 0.96 -18.34
CA ASP A 18 2.94 -0.16 -19.11
C ASP A 18 1.65 0.25 -19.86
N PRO A 19 1.58 0.06 -21.20
CA PRO A 19 0.37 0.35 -21.96
C PRO A 19 -0.88 -0.38 -21.47
N ILE A 20 -0.74 -1.57 -20.85
CA ILE A 20 -1.88 -2.34 -20.35
C ILE A 20 -2.60 -1.65 -19.18
N ASP A 21 -1.90 -0.77 -18.47
CA ASP A 21 -2.43 -0.10 -17.28
C ASP A 21 -3.25 1.14 -17.60
N ARG A 22 -3.26 1.60 -18.87
CA ARG A 22 -3.90 2.86 -19.27
C ARG A 22 -5.40 2.92 -18.95
N GLU A 23 -6.12 1.83 -19.18
CA GLU A 23 -7.55 1.77 -18.88
C GLU A 23 -7.79 1.88 -17.38
N LEU A 24 -7.02 1.14 -16.59
CA LEU A 24 -7.09 1.21 -15.14
C LEU A 24 -6.70 2.60 -14.62
N GLN A 25 -5.68 3.24 -15.18
CA GLN A 25 -5.30 4.62 -14.88
C GLN A 25 -6.43 5.62 -15.20
N HIS A 26 -7.13 5.42 -16.32
CA HIS A 26 -8.27 6.25 -16.68
C HIS A 26 -9.39 6.13 -15.64
N LEU A 27 -9.78 4.91 -15.27
CA LEU A 27 -10.81 4.65 -14.26
C LEU A 27 -10.44 5.21 -12.87
N LEU A 28 -9.14 5.25 -12.54
CA LEU A 28 -8.63 5.75 -11.26
C LEU A 28 -8.47 7.28 -11.21
N SER A 29 -8.58 7.98 -12.33
CA SER A 29 -8.29 9.41 -12.43
C SER A 29 -9.36 10.32 -11.81
N ALA A 30 -10.54 9.75 -11.47
CA ALA A 30 -11.68 10.46 -10.90
C ALA A 30 -12.45 9.56 -9.91
N PRO A 31 -13.34 10.12 -9.08
CA PRO A 31 -14.29 9.33 -8.29
C PRO A 31 -15.12 8.37 -9.15
N ILE A 32 -15.30 7.13 -8.66
CA ILE A 32 -16.12 6.10 -9.32
C ILE A 32 -17.48 6.01 -8.61
N GLU A 33 -18.57 6.30 -9.32
CA GLU A 33 -19.92 6.30 -8.76
C GLU A 33 -20.61 4.93 -8.86
N GLU A 34 -20.46 4.25 -10.00
CA GLU A 34 -21.11 2.97 -10.28
C GLU A 34 -20.46 1.83 -9.47
N GLU A 35 -21.28 1.06 -8.75
CA GLU A 35 -20.79 -0.06 -7.93
C GLU A 35 -20.16 -1.18 -8.76
N ALA A 36 -20.70 -1.49 -9.95
CA ALA A 36 -20.14 -2.52 -10.82
C ALA A 36 -18.70 -2.18 -11.22
N THR A 37 -18.46 -0.93 -11.65
CA THR A 37 -17.11 -0.43 -11.96
C THR A 37 -16.18 -0.46 -10.75
N VAL A 38 -16.67 -0.12 -9.55
CA VAL A 38 -15.85 -0.24 -8.33
C VAL A 38 -15.39 -1.68 -8.12
N GLN A 39 -16.28 -2.68 -8.29
CA GLN A 39 -15.92 -4.09 -8.11
C GLN A 39 -14.94 -4.58 -9.19
N GLU A 40 -15.10 -4.16 -10.44
CA GLU A 40 -14.17 -4.47 -11.52
C GLU A 40 -12.78 -3.91 -11.23
N VAL A 41 -12.71 -2.64 -10.84
CA VAL A 41 -11.44 -1.97 -10.50
C VAL A 41 -10.80 -2.61 -9.27
N LEU A 42 -11.56 -2.95 -8.23
CA LEU A 42 -11.04 -3.66 -7.06
C LEU A 42 -10.47 -5.04 -7.45
N THR A 43 -11.12 -5.74 -8.37
CA THR A 43 -10.63 -7.03 -8.88
C THR A 43 -9.35 -6.86 -9.69
N ALA A 44 -9.27 -5.82 -10.53
CA ALA A 44 -8.06 -5.50 -11.26
C ALA A 44 -6.90 -5.17 -10.31
N LEU A 45 -7.13 -4.29 -9.32
CA LEU A 45 -6.12 -3.89 -8.35
C LEU A 45 -5.59 -5.05 -7.50
N ARG A 46 -6.43 -6.01 -7.12
CA ARG A 46 -6.00 -7.19 -6.36
C ARG A 46 -5.01 -8.08 -7.12
N ASN A 47 -5.06 -8.05 -8.45
CA ASN A 47 -4.20 -8.86 -9.32
C ASN A 47 -3.07 -8.03 -9.95
N HIS A 48 -2.98 -6.74 -9.65
CA HIS A 48 -2.05 -5.82 -10.29
C HIS A 48 -0.74 -5.71 -9.48
N LYS A 49 0.40 -5.68 -10.18
CA LYS A 49 1.75 -5.56 -9.59
C LYS A 49 1.94 -4.42 -8.59
N ALA A 50 1.22 -3.31 -8.79
CA ALA A 50 1.23 -2.15 -7.89
C ALA A 50 0.81 -2.48 -6.45
N LEU A 51 0.03 -3.54 -6.23
CA LEU A 51 -0.29 -4.01 -4.88
C LEU A 51 0.96 -4.58 -4.20
N ASP A 52 1.72 -5.40 -4.90
CA ASP A 52 2.99 -5.96 -4.41
C ASP A 52 4.04 -4.87 -4.21
N GLU A 53 4.15 -3.92 -5.15
CA GLU A 53 5.03 -2.74 -5.00
C GLU A 53 4.67 -1.92 -3.75
N SER A 54 3.38 -1.78 -3.45
CA SER A 54 2.93 -1.07 -2.25
C SER A 54 3.24 -1.84 -0.97
N ARG A 55 3.13 -3.18 -0.99
CA ARG A 55 3.55 -4.05 0.12
C ARG A 55 5.05 -3.96 0.36
N GLU A 56 5.86 -3.96 -0.69
CA GLU A 56 7.32 -3.78 -0.58
C GLU A 56 7.67 -2.42 0.03
N GLN A 57 7.01 -1.34 -0.39
CA GLN A 57 7.17 -0.02 0.20
C GLN A 57 6.81 0.00 1.69
N LEU A 58 5.72 -0.68 2.09
CA LEU A 58 5.35 -0.84 3.50
C LEU A 58 6.44 -1.58 4.29
N HIS A 59 6.96 -2.69 3.75
CA HIS A 59 8.05 -3.44 4.39
C HIS A 59 9.32 -2.58 4.55
N GLN A 60 9.64 -1.76 3.57
CA GLN A 60 10.80 -0.87 3.63
C GLN A 60 10.64 0.18 4.74
N VAL A 61 9.48 0.82 4.85
CA VAL A 61 9.18 1.75 5.95
C VAL A 61 9.29 1.06 7.32
N ALA A 62 8.79 -0.16 7.44
CA ALA A 62 8.87 -0.88 8.71
C ALA A 62 10.30 -1.30 9.07
N LYS A 63 11.12 -1.66 8.08
CA LYS A 63 12.55 -1.91 8.25
C LYS A 63 13.28 -0.65 8.74
N GLU A 64 12.97 0.51 8.17
CA GLU A 64 13.52 1.81 8.61
C GLU A 64 13.10 2.13 10.04
N ALA A 65 11.84 1.89 10.40
CA ALA A 65 11.37 2.06 11.77
C ALA A 65 12.14 1.18 12.77
N ARG A 66 12.38 -0.10 12.44
CA ARG A 66 13.21 -0.98 13.27
C ARG A 66 14.65 -0.49 13.37
N PHE A 67 15.22 -0.02 12.28
CA PHE A 67 16.58 0.52 12.27
C PHE A 67 16.70 1.75 13.19
N ALA A 68 15.70 2.62 13.20
CA ALA A 68 15.65 3.77 14.09
C ALA A 68 15.60 3.41 15.59
N LEU A 69 15.05 2.24 15.94
CA LEU A 69 15.02 1.74 17.31
C LEU A 69 16.36 1.10 17.74
N GLY A 70 17.19 0.64 16.80
CA GLY A 70 18.43 -0.09 17.08
C GLY A 70 19.42 0.62 18.02
N PRO A 71 19.61 1.96 17.94
CA PRO A 71 20.49 2.69 18.85
C PRO A 71 19.95 2.89 20.28
N LEU A 72 18.67 2.59 20.54
CA LEU A 72 18.05 2.84 21.83
C LEU A 72 18.40 1.75 22.84
N PRO A 73 18.45 2.06 24.16
CA PRO A 73 18.63 1.06 25.19
C PRO A 73 17.56 -0.04 25.12
N ILE A 74 17.97 -1.28 25.38
CA ILE A 74 17.07 -2.42 25.45
C ILE A 74 16.29 -2.34 26.76
N CYS A 75 14.99 -2.09 26.66
CA CYS A 75 14.05 -2.06 27.77
C CYS A 75 12.64 -2.37 27.27
N ASP A 76 11.68 -2.48 28.19
CA ASP A 76 10.29 -2.85 27.87
C ASP A 76 9.65 -1.90 26.84
N ALA A 77 9.98 -0.61 26.88
CA ALA A 77 9.46 0.37 25.93
C ALA A 77 9.98 0.12 24.51
N THR A 78 11.29 -0.07 24.35
CA THR A 78 11.90 -0.37 23.04
C THR A 78 11.42 -1.72 22.51
N GLY A 79 11.28 -2.73 23.38
CA GLY A 79 10.70 -4.03 23.05
C GLY A 79 9.26 -3.94 22.55
N ALA A 80 8.41 -3.16 23.25
CA ALA A 80 7.03 -2.94 22.84
C ALA A 80 6.92 -2.24 21.48
N LEU A 81 7.80 -1.27 21.19
CA LEU A 81 7.85 -0.59 19.89
C LEU A 81 8.27 -1.54 18.76
N MET A 82 9.26 -2.42 19.00
CA MET A 82 9.64 -3.46 18.04
C MET A 82 8.46 -4.41 17.75
N SER A 83 7.79 -4.91 18.79
CA SER A 83 6.61 -5.77 18.61
C SER A 83 5.46 -5.07 17.88
N LEU A 84 5.28 -3.75 18.09
CA LEU A 84 4.28 -2.97 17.37
C LEU A 84 4.60 -2.88 15.89
N CYS A 85 5.86 -2.64 15.51
CA CYS A 85 6.26 -2.64 14.10
C CYS A 85 5.93 -3.97 13.42
N ASP A 86 6.15 -5.09 14.11
CA ASP A 86 5.90 -6.44 13.60
C ASP A 86 4.39 -6.67 13.40
N ALA A 87 3.59 -6.35 14.42
CA ALA A 87 2.14 -6.52 14.39
C ALA A 87 1.43 -5.64 13.33
N VAL A 88 2.02 -4.51 12.92
CA VAL A 88 1.47 -3.68 11.84
C VAL A 88 1.71 -4.33 10.47
N ILE A 89 2.87 -4.94 10.25
CA ILE A 89 3.20 -5.62 8.99
C ILE A 89 2.35 -6.88 8.83
N ASP A 90 2.25 -7.72 9.87
CA ASP A 90 1.60 -9.04 9.78
C ASP A 90 0.11 -8.95 9.42
N ARG A 91 -0.56 -7.83 9.74
CA ARG A 91 -1.96 -7.58 9.34
C ARG A 91 -2.13 -7.36 7.84
N SER A 92 -1.06 -7.08 7.12
CA SER A 92 -1.06 -6.80 5.68
C SER A 92 -0.61 -8.00 4.84
N ALA A 93 -0.22 -9.12 5.48
CA ALA A 93 0.19 -10.36 4.82
C ALA A 93 -0.99 -11.03 4.10
#